data_AF-S6HQ61-F1
#
_entry.id   AF-S6HQ61-F1
#
_cell.length_a   1.000
_cell.length_b   1.000
_cell.length_c   1.000
_cell.angle_alpha   90.00
_cell.angle_beta   90.00
_cell.angle_gamma   90.00
#
_symmetry.space_group_name_H-M   'P 1'
#
loop_
_entity.id
_entity.type
_entity.pdbx_description
1 polymer ?
#
loop_
_entity_poly.entity_id
_entity_poly.type
_entity_poly.pdbx_seq_one_letter_code
_entity_poly.pdbx_strand_id
1 'polypeptide(L)'
;MSQPDHFQLPSYAYNRLIEARDSLRLLDGYVNKTDVLCNPSMLVSYVSMLQSALQEVIAASQPGEPRDAFMRKADELGFVALNPIEMKLIEHLRWTSLEGREDIHEMAQRTRRVKPWVLES
;
A
#
# COMPACT_ATOMS: atom_id res chain seq x y z
N MET A 1 -4.39 -17.74 9.12
CA MET A 1 -4.18 -17.29 7.72
C MET A 1 -3.60 -15.89 7.82
N SER A 2 -2.31 -15.73 7.51
CA SER A 2 -1.66 -14.42 7.55
C SER A 2 -2.17 -13.58 6.39
N GLN A 3 -2.55 -12.33 6.65
CA GLN A 3 -2.91 -11.39 5.58
C GLN A 3 -1.75 -11.30 4.58
N PRO A 4 -2.01 -11.23 3.27
CA PRO A 4 -0.95 -10.98 2.29
C PRO A 4 -0.35 -9.60 2.58
N ASP A 5 0.96 -9.54 2.80
CA ASP A 5 1.68 -8.28 2.97
C ASP A 5 1.62 -7.50 1.64
N HIS A 6 0.71 -6.54 1.57
CA HIS A 6 0.48 -5.70 0.39
C HIS A 6 1.72 -4.88 0.00
N PHE A 7 2.65 -4.69 0.94
CA PHE A 7 3.89 -3.94 0.76
C PHE A 7 5.08 -4.69 1.36
N GLN A 8 6.15 -4.84 0.58
CA GLN A 8 7.46 -5.23 1.05
C GLN A 8 8.21 -3.99 1.55
N LEU A 9 8.72 -4.08 2.77
CA LEU A 9 9.50 -3.03 3.41
C LEU A 9 10.94 -3.49 3.63
N PRO A 10 11.94 -2.75 3.13
CA PRO A 10 13.34 -2.98 3.46
C PRO A 10 13.59 -2.86 4.97
N SER A 11 14.59 -3.56 5.50
CA SER A 11 14.91 -3.56 6.94
C SER A 11 15.16 -2.16 7.53
N TYR A 12 15.74 -1.24 6.75
CA TYR A 12 15.94 0.14 7.21
C TYR A 12 14.60 0.89 7.38
N ALA A 13 13.63 0.65 6.49
CA ALA A 13 12.31 1.26 6.56
C ALA A 13 11.50 0.68 7.73
N TYR A 14 11.68 -0.61 8.03
CA TYR A 14 11.11 -1.21 9.23
C TYR A 14 11.63 -0.53 10.52
N ASN A 15 12.92 -0.21 10.59
CA ASN A 15 13.48 0.54 11.71
C ASN A 15 12.89 1.96 11.79
N ARG A 16 12.68 2.64 10.66
CA ARG A 16 12.00 3.94 10.62
C ARG A 16 10.55 3.88 11.09
N LEU A 17 9.81 2.80 10.81
CA LEU A 17 8.47 2.58 11.36
C LEU A 17 8.49 2.44 12.90
N ILE A 18 9.51 1.76 13.44
CA ILE A 18 9.70 1.65 14.89
C ILE A 18 9.96 3.03 15.49
N GLU A 19 10.83 3.84 14.88
CA GLU A 19 11.10 5.21 15.29
C GLU A 19 9.85 6.10 15.22
N ALA A 20 9.04 5.97 14.16
CA ALA A 20 7.77 6.68 14.02
C ALA A 20 6.78 6.29 15.14
N ARG A 21 6.64 4.99 15.42
CA ARG A 21 5.79 4.48 16.50
C ARG A 21 6.23 5.02 17.86
N ASP A 22 7.52 5.00 18.14
CA ASP A 22 8.05 5.44 19.43
C ASP A 22 7.94 6.98 19.58
N SER A 23 8.10 7.73 18.48
CA SER A 23 7.82 9.16 18.43
C SER A 23 6.33 9.49 18.68
N LEU A 24 5.41 8.69 18.13
CA LEU A 24 3.97 8.81 18.40
C LEU A 24 3.63 8.56 19.87
N ARG A 25 4.27 7.56 20.50
CA ARG A 25 4.07 7.28 21.93
C ARG A 25 4.56 8.42 22.81
N LEU A 26 5.69 9.04 22.44
CA LEU A 26 6.20 10.22 23.13
C LEU A 26 5.26 11.41 22.96
N LEU A 27 4.74 11.63 21.75
CA LEU A 27 3.76 12.67 21.46
C LEU A 27 2.46 12.45 22.24
N ASP A 28 1.93 11.23 22.26
CA ASP A 28 0.73 10.85 23.01
C ASP A 28 0.93 11.09 24.52
N GLY A 29 2.07 10.68 25.07
CA GLY A 29 2.43 10.99 26.45
C GLY A 29 2.57 12.49 26.72
N TYR A 30 3.16 13.24 25.78
CA TYR A 30 3.34 14.68 25.89
C TYR A 30 2.03 15.46 25.80
N VAL A 31 1.04 15.00 25.05
CA VAL A 31 -0.26 15.68 24.91
C VAL A 31 -1.22 15.26 26.02
N ASN A 32 -1.24 13.97 26.40
CA ASN A 32 -2.26 13.42 27.29
C ASN A 32 -1.85 13.34 28.76
N LYS A 33 -0.56 13.46 29.11
CA LYS A 33 -0.09 13.38 30.51
C LYS A 33 0.37 14.71 31.11
N THR A 34 0.46 15.78 30.34
CA THR A 34 0.78 17.10 30.89
C THR A 34 -0.49 17.93 31.08
N ASP A 35 -0.80 18.25 32.33
CA ASP A 35 -1.78 19.30 32.71
C ASP A 35 -1.32 20.73 32.33
N VAL A 36 -0.18 20.84 31.66
CA VAL A 36 0.45 22.10 31.26
C VAL A 36 0.30 22.28 29.76
N LEU A 37 -0.04 23.51 29.34
CA LEU A 37 -0.07 23.94 27.94
C LEU A 37 1.16 23.42 27.18
N CYS A 38 0.92 22.56 26.19
CA CYS A 38 1.97 21.99 25.35
C CYS A 38 2.80 23.11 24.70
N ASN A 39 4.13 23.00 24.76
CA ASN A 39 5.01 23.92 24.06
C ASN A 39 4.87 23.67 22.54
N PRO A 40 4.42 24.65 21.74
CA PRO A 40 4.22 24.49 20.31
C PRO A 40 5.48 24.05 19.55
N SER A 41 6.65 24.53 19.95
CA SER A 41 7.93 24.18 19.30
C SER A 41 8.30 22.72 19.49
N MET A 42 7.99 22.15 20.67
CA MET A 42 8.22 20.72 20.94
C MET A 42 7.24 19.85 20.16
N LEU A 43 5.96 20.25 20.10
CA LEU A 43 4.95 19.59 19.27
C LEU A 43 5.36 19.53 17.80
N VAL A 44 5.78 20.67 17.24
CA VAL A 44 6.25 20.75 15.84
C VAL A 44 7.44 19.81 15.60
N SER A 45 8.37 19.72 16.57
CA SER A 45 9.54 18.85 16.45
C SER A 45 9.16 17.36 16.41
N TYR A 46 8.26 16.91 17.30
CA TYR A 46 7.78 15.53 17.32
C TYR A 46 6.98 15.17 16.07
N VAL A 47 6.11 16.07 15.61
CA VAL A 47 5.32 15.88 14.38
C VAL A 47 6.24 15.85 13.15
N SER A 48 7.26 16.69 13.10
CA SER A 48 8.23 16.70 12.00
C SER A 48 9.05 15.40 11.92
N MET A 49 9.51 14.88 13.06
CA MET A 49 10.17 13.58 13.11
C MET A 49 9.26 12.45 12.63
N LEU A 50 7.99 12.46 13.07
CA LEU A 50 7.01 11.47 12.64
C LEU A 50 6.80 11.52 11.13
N GLN A 51 6.59 12.72 10.59
CA GLN A 51 6.37 12.93 9.17
C GLN A 51 7.56 12.44 8.35
N SER A 52 8.78 12.79 8.74
CA SER A 52 10.01 12.38 8.05
C SER A 52 10.16 10.86 8.03
N ALA A 53 9.98 10.20 9.18
CA ALA A 53 10.08 8.74 9.26
C ALA A 53 9.01 8.05 8.39
N LEU A 54 7.76 8.53 8.40
CA LEU A 54 6.70 7.97 7.57
C LEU A 54 6.93 8.21 6.07
N GLN A 55 7.44 9.38 5.68
CA GLN A 55 7.77 9.66 4.28
C GLN A 55 8.86 8.74 3.75
N GLU A 56 9.89 8.46 4.56
CA GLU A 56 10.95 7.51 4.17
C GLU A 56 10.43 6.08 4.03
N VAL A 57 9.51 5.67 4.90
CA VAL A 57 8.86 4.36 4.82
C VAL A 57 8.02 4.25 3.55
N ILE A 58 7.23 5.28 3.23
CA ILE A 58 6.43 5.31 2.00
C ILE A 58 7.34 5.22 0.77
N ALA A 59 8.42 6.01 0.73
CA ALA A 59 9.38 5.99 -0.38
C ALA A 59 10.10 4.64 -0.52
N ALA A 60 10.35 3.97 0.60
CA ALA A 60 11.00 2.66 0.65
C ALA A 60 10.04 1.48 0.39
N SER A 61 8.73 1.70 0.53
CA SER A 61 7.72 0.66 0.35
C SER A 61 7.63 0.26 -1.12
N GLN A 62 7.75 -1.05 -1.37
CA GLN A 62 7.49 -1.62 -2.68
C GLN A 62 6.23 -2.49 -2.61
N PRO A 63 5.35 -2.47 -3.62
CA PRO A 63 4.22 -3.39 -3.65
C PRO A 63 4.73 -4.84 -3.65
N GLY A 64 4.18 -5.68 -2.77
CA GLY A 64 4.66 -7.05 -2.57
C GLY A 64 4.46 -7.99 -3.77
N GLU A 65 3.57 -7.61 -4.69
CA GLU A 65 3.44 -8.20 -6.02
C GLU A 65 3.46 -7.07 -7.07
N PRO A 66 4.03 -7.30 -8.27
CA PRO A 66 3.95 -6.34 -9.35
C PRO A 66 2.48 -6.11 -9.73
N ARG A 67 1.93 -4.95 -9.33
CA ARG A 67 0.58 -4.52 -9.70
C ARG A 67 0.46 -4.45 -11.22
N ASP A 68 -0.55 -5.12 -11.76
CA ASP A 68 -0.84 -5.05 -13.19
C ASP A 68 -1.14 -3.61 -13.63
N ALA A 69 -1.09 -3.35 -14.95
CA ALA A 69 -1.20 -1.99 -15.49
C ALA A 69 -2.50 -1.29 -15.06
N PHE A 70 -3.57 -2.05 -14.93
CA PHE A 70 -4.86 -1.56 -14.48
C PHE A 70 -4.84 -1.17 -13.00
N MET A 71 -4.25 -1.96 -12.10
CA MET A 71 -4.15 -1.60 -10.68
C MET A 71 -3.29 -0.35 -10.47
N ARG A 72 -2.22 -0.17 -11.27
CA ARG A 72 -1.46 1.10 -11.28
C ARG A 72 -2.33 2.28 -11.72
N LYS A 73 -3.18 2.10 -12.73
CA LYS A 73 -4.11 3.15 -13.17
C LYS A 73 -5.16 3.48 -12.10
N ALA A 74 -5.65 2.47 -11.40
CA ALA A 74 -6.56 2.65 -10.28
C ALA A 74 -5.89 3.43 -9.13
N ASP A 75 -4.62 3.14 -8.83
CA ASP A 75 -3.85 3.89 -7.84
C ASP A 75 -3.63 5.35 -8.23
N GLU A 76 -3.26 5.62 -9.49
CA GLU A 76 -3.14 6.99 -10.03
C GLU A 76 -4.43 7.80 -9.89
N LEU A 77 -5.58 7.14 -10.00
CA LEU A 77 -6.90 7.74 -9.86
C LEU A 77 -7.38 7.81 -8.40
N GLY A 78 -6.54 7.42 -7.43
CA GLY A 78 -6.82 7.55 -6.00
C GLY A 78 -7.57 6.36 -5.38
N PHE A 79 -7.71 5.23 -6.08
CA PHE A 79 -8.37 4.03 -5.57
C PHE A 79 -7.44 3.13 -4.72
N VAL A 80 -6.51 3.72 -3.96
CA VAL A 80 -5.40 3.00 -3.28
C VAL A 80 -5.86 2.18 -2.04
N ALA A 81 -7.15 2.19 -1.72
CA ALA A 81 -7.69 1.44 -0.57
C ALA A 81 -9.04 0.79 -0.90
N LEU A 82 -9.13 0.11 -2.04
CA LEU A 82 -10.34 -0.62 -2.39
C LEU A 82 -10.57 -1.75 -1.38
N ASN A 83 -11.75 -1.76 -0.78
CA ASN A 83 -12.18 -2.88 0.04
C ASN A 83 -12.40 -4.12 -0.86
N PRO A 84 -12.48 -5.34 -0.29
CA PRO A 84 -12.62 -6.56 -1.09
C PRO A 84 -13.85 -6.61 -2.01
N ILE A 85 -14.91 -5.85 -1.70
CA ILE A 85 -16.11 -5.74 -2.54
C ILE A 85 -15.83 -4.86 -3.74
N GLU A 86 -15.17 -3.71 -3.52
CA GLU A 86 -14.76 -2.79 -4.57
C GLU A 86 -13.72 -3.42 -5.50
N MET A 87 -12.83 -4.26 -4.95
CA MET A 87 -11.87 -5.03 -5.75
C MET A 87 -12.57 -6.01 -6.71
N LYS A 88 -13.58 -6.74 -6.22
CA LYS A 88 -14.42 -7.63 -7.05
C LYS A 88 -15.23 -6.85 -8.10
N LEU A 89 -15.73 -5.67 -7.73
CA LEU A 89 -16.45 -4.81 -8.66
C LEU A 89 -15.53 -4.33 -9.78
N ILE A 90 -14.30 -3.95 -9.44
CA ILE A 90 -13.29 -3.57 -10.42
C ILE A 90 -12.90 -4.74 -11.33
N GLU A 91 -12.68 -5.93 -10.79
CA GLU A 91 -12.46 -7.13 -11.59
C GLU A 91 -13.62 -7.38 -12.55
N HIS A 92 -14.86 -7.15 -12.10
CA HIS A 92 -16.03 -7.25 -12.96
C HIS A 92 -16.07 -6.16 -14.05
N LEU A 93 -15.70 -4.92 -13.73
CA LEU A 93 -15.61 -3.81 -14.68
C LEU A 93 -14.49 -4.00 -15.72
N ARG A 94 -13.43 -4.73 -15.40
CA ARG A 94 -12.43 -5.14 -16.41
C ARG A 94 -13.06 -5.96 -17.54
N TRP A 95 -14.09 -6.76 -17.26
CA TRP A 95 -14.81 -7.52 -18.29
C TRP A 95 -15.77 -6.67 -19.12
N THR A 96 -16.08 -5.44 -18.71
CA THR A 96 -17.04 -4.58 -19.42
C THR A 96 -16.36 -3.56 -20.32
N SER A 97 -15.13 -3.15 -20.02
CA SER A 97 -14.33 -2.23 -20.86
C SER A 97 -13.58 -2.97 -21.98
N LEU A 98 -13.33 -2.28 -23.11
CA LEU A 98 -12.58 -2.85 -24.24
C LEU A 98 -11.10 -3.11 -23.84
N GLU A 99 -10.46 -2.12 -23.23
CA GLU A 99 -9.07 -2.21 -22.75
C GLU A 99 -8.89 -3.33 -21.73
N GLY A 100 -9.82 -3.48 -20.77
CA GLY A 100 -9.76 -4.56 -19.78
C GLY A 100 -9.93 -5.96 -20.40
N ARG A 101 -10.73 -6.09 -21.47
CA ARG A 101 -10.85 -7.36 -22.21
C ARG A 101 -9.58 -7.71 -22.97
N GLU A 102 -8.91 -6.73 -23.55
CA GLU A 102 -7.65 -6.91 -24.26
C GLU A 102 -6.54 -7.35 -23.29
N ASP A 103 -6.43 -6.71 -22.12
CA ASP A 103 -5.50 -7.10 -21.06
C ASP A 103 -5.72 -8.55 -20.59
N ILE A 104 -6.98 -8.95 -20.34
CA ILE A 104 -7.32 -10.32 -19.94
C ILE A 104 -6.98 -11.31 -21.06
N HIS A 105 -7.27 -10.95 -22.31
CA HIS A 105 -6.96 -11.79 -23.46
C HIS A 105 -5.44 -12.00 -23.60
N GLU A 106 -4.65 -10.94 -23.45
CA GLU A 106 -3.20 -11.03 -23.51
C GLU A 106 -2.63 -11.86 -22.35
N MET A 107 -3.17 -11.67 -21.14
CA MET A 107 -2.77 -12.45 -19.96
C MET A 107 -3.11 -13.94 -20.13
N ALA A 108 -4.27 -14.26 -20.70
CA ALA A 108 -4.65 -15.63 -21.05
C ALA A 108 -3.74 -16.23 -22.13
N GLN A 109 -3.38 -15.45 -23.16
CA GLN A 109 -2.40 -15.90 -24.17
C GLN A 109 -1.02 -16.16 -23.56
N ARG A 110 -0.51 -15.28 -22.70
CA ARG A 110 0.77 -15.49 -22.00
C ARG A 110 0.71 -16.73 -21.12
N THR A 111 -0.39 -16.92 -20.38
CA THR A 111 -0.59 -18.12 -19.54
C THR A 111 -0.60 -19.40 -20.37
N ARG A 112 -1.27 -19.40 -21.53
CA ARG A 112 -1.25 -20.52 -22.48
C ARG A 112 0.14 -20.82 -23.03
N ARG A 113 0.96 -19.79 -23.26
CA ARG A 113 2.37 -19.96 -23.69
C ARG A 113 3.24 -20.58 -22.59
N VAL A 114 2.97 -20.25 -21.33
CA VAL A 114 3.73 -20.75 -20.16
C VAL A 114 3.25 -22.15 -19.71
N LYS A 115 1.97 -22.49 -19.93
CA LYS A 115 1.40 -23.82 -19.63
C LYS A 115 0.57 -24.35 -20.81
N PRO A 116 1.20 -24.97 -21.82
CA PRO A 116 0.49 -25.50 -22.98
C PRO A 116 -0.43 -26.71 -22.66
N TRP A 117 -0.26 -27.35 -21.51
CA TRP A 117 -0.90 -28.64 -21.17
C TRP A 117 -2.26 -28.56 -20.45
N VAL A 118 -2.87 -27.36 -20.30
CA VAL A 118 -4.17 -27.22 -19.61
C VAL A 118 -5.37 -27.54 -20.54
N LEU A 119 -5.11 -28.14 -21.71
CA LEU A 119 -6.14 -28.55 -22.68
C LEU A 119 -6.34 -30.07 -22.79
N GLU A 120 -5.88 -30.87 -21.81
CA GLU A 120 -6.24 -32.28 -21.76
C GLU A 120 -6.92 -32.62 -20.43
N SER A 121 -8.24 -32.44 -20.39
CA SER A 121 -9.24 -33.26 -19.67
C SER A 121 -10.65 -32.83 -20.08
#